data_AF-A0A923QUQ3-F1
#
_entry.id   AF-A0A923QUQ3-F1
#
_cell.length_a   1.000
_cell.length_b   1.000
_cell.length_c   1.000
_cell.angle_alpha   90.00
_cell.angle_beta   90.00
_cell.angle_gamma   90.00
#
_symmetry.space_group_name_H-M   'P 1'
#
loop_
_entity.id
_entity.type
_entity.pdbx_description
1 polymer ?
#
loop_
_entity_poly.entity_id
_entity_poly.type
_entity_poly.pdbx_seq_one_letter_code
_entity_poly.pdbx_strand_id
1 'polypeptide(L)'
;MKPLLYLMPVAITVACVASSPAQAIELKAKGFIKVGAVGANRAVNSFGQENLAAPTAARPQGDFTLLDKEVTSFQAAQTRLGMEAIVDPTTRGYVEFDFIDFTKASPTTQMVPRVRIAKIDYDFSETRRLTVGQDWDIFSPTNTSTYNYVGNNFQAGNSGFMRSQAILTDRHGDLEMRYALGMVGSNATATNADIEKSDLPTFAVAAAYGTGMNRVGVSAIGSRLKLADGSPRGYASRGVYGLSAFGEKSVGTGSIRAEVYTSQNLENTGSLTLSRGRAATSVRDVGGFLSGKFPLDEAWSLFGTAGLATVRNKGAVSNASTLTAGRRSFDATTLGITTNVAVKLGIDHKLSEKLSWFTELSRFNTVFKDFGNGHSYVVDAGLFLSI
;
A
#
# COMPACT_ATOMS: atom_id res chain seq x y z
N MET A 1 -40.86 40.43 25.44
CA MET A 1 -41.43 39.09 25.25
C MET A 1 -40.84 38.46 23.99
N LYS A 2 -39.94 37.49 24.15
CA LYS A 2 -39.39 36.58 23.13
C LYS A 2 -39.54 35.16 23.69
N PRO A 3 -39.93 34.13 22.92
CA PRO A 3 -39.84 32.76 23.40
C PRO A 3 -38.44 32.20 23.15
N LEU A 4 -37.88 31.62 24.22
CA LEU A 4 -36.76 30.69 24.21
C LEU A 4 -37.25 29.34 23.67
N LEU A 5 -36.48 28.69 22.79
CA LEU A 5 -36.61 27.27 22.50
C LEU A 5 -35.29 26.54 22.79
N TYR A 6 -35.39 25.68 23.80
CA TYR A 6 -34.58 24.54 24.24
C TYR A 6 -33.38 24.10 23.37
N LEU A 7 -32.18 24.21 23.96
CA LEU A 7 -31.04 23.34 23.72
C LEU A 7 -30.95 22.37 24.90
N MET A 8 -31.21 21.07 24.67
CA MET A 8 -30.87 20.02 25.63
C MET A 8 -29.36 19.79 25.62
N PRO A 9 -28.66 19.79 26.77
CA PRO A 9 -27.30 19.29 26.85
C PRO A 9 -27.35 17.76 26.96
N VAL A 10 -26.73 17.07 25.98
CA VAL A 10 -26.35 15.66 26.14
C VAL A 10 -25.19 15.64 27.13
N ALA A 11 -25.46 15.23 28.36
CA ALA A 11 -24.42 14.98 29.35
C ALA A 11 -23.68 13.68 28.99
N ILE A 12 -22.46 13.80 28.49
CA ILE A 12 -21.51 12.68 28.45
C ILE A 12 -20.87 12.59 29.84
N THR A 13 -21.31 11.62 30.63
CA THR A 13 -20.69 11.28 31.90
C THR A 13 -19.34 10.61 31.63
N VAL A 14 -18.24 11.36 31.76
CA VAL A 14 -16.90 10.77 31.87
C VAL A 14 -16.80 10.20 33.27
N ALA A 15 -16.93 8.87 33.39
CA ALA A 15 -16.62 8.18 34.62
C ALA A 15 -15.12 8.30 34.90
N CYS A 16 -14.77 8.97 36.01
CA CYS A 16 -13.42 8.96 36.56
C CYS A 16 -13.06 7.51 36.92
N VAL A 17 -12.17 6.89 36.15
CA VAL A 17 -11.56 5.62 36.52
C VAL A 17 -10.50 5.91 37.59
N ALA A 18 -10.69 5.31 38.76
CA ALA A 18 -9.73 5.33 39.85
C ALA A 18 -8.36 4.84 39.34
N SER A 19 -7.31 5.59 39.63
CA SER A 19 -5.94 5.26 39.25
C SER A 19 -5.48 4.01 39.99
N SER A 20 -5.51 2.87 39.31
CA SER A 20 -4.73 1.68 39.65
C SER A 20 -3.22 2.02 39.64
N PRO A 21 -2.39 1.31 40.43
CA PRO A 21 -0.94 1.51 40.40
C PRO A 21 -0.45 1.37 38.95
N ALA A 22 0.41 2.28 38.51
CA ALA A 22 0.86 2.39 37.12
C ALA A 22 1.30 1.02 36.59
N GLN A 23 0.43 0.39 35.78
CA GLN A 23 0.75 -0.85 35.10
C GLN A 23 1.92 -0.55 34.17
N ALA A 24 3.03 -1.27 34.35
CA ALA A 24 4.21 -1.08 33.53
C ALA A 24 3.84 -1.44 32.08
N ILE A 25 3.97 -0.46 31.18
CA ILE A 25 3.77 -0.66 29.75
C ILE A 25 4.98 -1.45 29.21
N GLU A 26 4.75 -2.63 28.67
CA GLU A 26 5.81 -3.41 28.00
C GLU A 26 6.05 -2.83 26.59
N LEU A 27 7.31 -2.57 26.24
CA LEU A 27 7.70 -2.04 24.93
C LEU A 27 8.50 -3.08 24.14
N LYS A 28 8.09 -3.35 22.90
CA LYS A 28 8.78 -4.26 21.97
C LYS A 28 9.18 -3.52 20.70
N ALA A 29 10.49 -3.43 20.45
CA ALA A 29 10.99 -2.99 19.17
C ALA A 29 10.68 -4.04 18.09
N LYS A 30 10.25 -3.59 16.91
CA LYS A 30 9.98 -4.42 15.73
C LYS A 30 10.51 -3.74 14.48
N GLY A 31 10.80 -4.52 13.44
CA GLY A 31 11.07 -3.97 12.11
C GLY A 31 12.32 -4.58 11.49
N PHE A 32 12.99 -3.80 10.65
CA PHE A 32 14.20 -4.22 9.97
C PHE A 32 15.02 -3.04 9.44
N ILE A 33 16.32 -3.25 9.28
CA ILE A 33 17.21 -2.40 8.51
C ILE A 33 17.46 -3.06 7.16
N LYS A 34 17.17 -2.34 6.08
CA LYS A 34 17.49 -2.75 4.72
C LYS A 34 18.42 -1.73 4.09
N VAL A 35 19.59 -2.19 3.65
CA VAL A 35 20.56 -1.37 2.92
C VAL A 35 21.02 -2.12 1.67
N GLY A 36 21.14 -1.45 0.54
CA GLY A 36 21.54 -2.13 -0.69
C GLY A 36 21.86 -1.20 -1.84
N ALA A 37 22.58 -1.74 -2.82
CA ALA A 37 22.77 -1.12 -4.10
C ALA A 37 21.64 -1.55 -5.03
N VAL A 38 21.02 -0.56 -5.67
CA VAL A 38 19.97 -0.74 -6.68
C VAL A 38 20.50 -0.19 -7.99
N GLY A 39 20.41 -0.98 -9.06
CA GLY A 39 20.79 -0.57 -10.41
C GLY A 39 19.68 -0.90 -11.39
N ALA A 40 19.48 -0.05 -12.39
CA ALA A 40 18.55 -0.31 -13.49
C ALA A 40 19.23 -0.05 -14.82
N ASN A 41 18.88 -0.84 -15.84
CA ASN A 41 19.43 -0.67 -17.18
C ASN A 41 18.84 0.54 -17.94
N ARG A 42 17.74 1.10 -17.42
CA ARG A 42 17.01 2.25 -17.95
C ARG A 42 16.28 2.98 -16.82
N ALA A 43 15.73 4.15 -17.10
CA ALA A 43 14.87 4.87 -16.17
C ALA A 43 13.66 4.01 -15.74
N VAL A 44 13.33 4.11 -14.46
CA VAL A 44 12.17 3.45 -13.84
C VAL A 44 11.39 4.45 -12.99
N ASN A 45 10.11 4.19 -12.83
CA ASN A 45 9.23 4.97 -11.97
C ASN A 45 9.07 4.28 -10.61
N SER A 46 9.25 5.06 -9.55
CA SER A 46 8.80 4.78 -8.19
C SER A 46 7.60 5.68 -7.91
N PHE A 47 6.38 5.15 -8.07
CA PHE A 47 5.13 5.89 -7.86
C PHE A 47 5.04 7.21 -8.67
N GLY A 48 5.34 7.12 -9.97
CA GLY A 48 5.30 8.26 -10.89
C GLY A 48 6.54 9.16 -10.86
N GLN A 49 7.45 8.97 -9.90
CA GLN A 49 8.71 9.69 -9.82
C GLN A 49 9.85 8.86 -10.41
N GLU A 50 10.72 9.48 -11.20
CA GLU A 50 11.86 8.80 -11.81
C GLU A 50 12.99 8.63 -10.79
N ASN A 51 13.05 7.45 -10.16
CA ASN A 51 14.13 7.07 -9.24
C ASN A 51 14.05 5.58 -8.85
N LEU A 52 15.06 5.16 -8.08
CA LEU A 52 15.26 3.79 -7.60
C LEU A 52 14.80 3.55 -6.15
N ALA A 53 14.05 4.48 -5.53
CA ALA A 53 13.67 4.36 -4.12
C ALA A 53 12.71 3.18 -3.87
N ALA A 54 11.75 2.97 -4.78
CA ALA A 54 10.85 1.82 -4.77
C ALA A 54 10.24 1.58 -6.17
N PRO A 55 11.00 0.99 -7.11
CA PRO A 55 10.53 0.83 -8.48
C PRO A 55 9.20 0.07 -8.57
N THR A 56 8.23 0.61 -9.32
CA THR A 56 6.89 0.04 -9.55
C THR A 56 6.53 -0.11 -11.03
N ALA A 57 7.17 0.66 -11.92
CA ALA A 57 6.89 0.63 -13.35
C ALA A 57 8.12 1.03 -14.18
N ALA A 58 8.15 0.63 -15.45
CA ALA A 58 9.10 1.15 -16.42
C ALA A 58 8.65 2.55 -16.90
N ARG A 59 9.58 3.35 -17.43
CA ARG A 59 9.25 4.59 -18.14
C ARG A 59 8.97 4.33 -19.62
N PRO A 60 8.18 5.18 -20.30
CA PRO A 60 7.97 5.04 -21.74
C PRO A 60 9.27 5.18 -22.52
N GLN A 61 9.42 4.40 -23.59
CA GLN A 61 10.58 4.50 -24.48
C GLN A 61 10.50 5.74 -25.37
N GLY A 62 11.64 6.41 -25.56
CA GLY A 62 11.72 7.56 -26.46
C GLY A 62 11.23 8.88 -25.84
N ASP A 63 11.10 8.96 -24.51
CA ASP A 63 10.99 10.25 -23.83
C ASP A 63 12.32 11.02 -24.01
N PHE A 64 12.30 12.10 -24.80
CA PHE A 64 13.47 12.78 -25.37
C PHE A 64 14.29 13.63 -24.37
N THR A 65 14.13 13.40 -23.07
CA THR A 65 15.02 13.98 -22.07
C THR A 65 16.20 13.03 -21.85
N LEU A 66 17.39 13.56 -21.52
CA LEU A 66 18.70 12.89 -21.50
C LEU A 66 18.85 11.67 -20.53
N LEU A 67 17.75 11.12 -20.02
CA LEU A 67 17.70 10.27 -18.81
C LEU A 67 17.28 8.80 -19.04
N ASP A 68 17.02 8.36 -20.27
CA ASP A 68 16.84 6.94 -20.58
C ASP A 68 18.19 6.18 -20.60
N LYS A 69 18.90 6.26 -19.48
CA LYS A 69 20.22 5.67 -19.26
C LYS A 69 20.17 4.73 -18.08
N GLU A 70 21.22 3.92 -17.97
CA GLU A 70 21.49 3.12 -16.79
C GLU A 70 21.63 4.03 -15.57
N VAL A 71 21.00 3.64 -14.46
CA VAL A 71 21.01 4.40 -13.22
C VAL A 71 21.36 3.47 -12.06
N THR A 72 22.11 3.98 -11.10
CA THR A 72 22.46 3.26 -9.88
C THR A 72 22.26 4.15 -8.67
N SER A 73 21.96 3.53 -7.53
CA SER A 73 21.78 4.20 -6.25
C SER A 73 22.11 3.26 -5.12
N PHE A 74 22.61 3.79 -4.01
CA PHE A 74 22.53 3.11 -2.73
C PHE A 74 21.23 3.51 -2.02
N GLN A 75 20.54 2.57 -1.39
CA GLN A 75 19.22 2.78 -0.79
C GLN A 75 19.18 2.24 0.63
N ALA A 76 18.70 3.07 1.56
CA ALA A 76 18.38 2.69 2.93
C ALA A 76 16.95 3.06 3.33
N ALA A 77 16.23 3.79 2.47
CA ALA A 77 14.96 4.45 2.80
C ALA A 77 13.82 3.47 3.11
N GLN A 78 13.90 2.22 2.62
CA GLN A 78 12.90 1.18 2.90
C GLN A 78 13.04 0.53 4.29
N THR A 79 14.08 0.89 5.07
CA THR A 79 14.22 0.51 6.49
C THR A 79 12.95 0.83 7.26
N ARG A 80 12.53 -0.08 8.15
CA ARG A 80 11.34 0.09 8.98
C ARG A 80 11.66 -0.07 10.45
N LEU A 81 11.22 0.89 11.25
CA LEU A 81 11.37 0.88 12.70
C LEU A 81 10.00 1.00 13.34
N GLY A 82 9.67 0.09 14.23
CA GLY A 82 8.40 0.06 14.93
C GLY A 82 8.53 -0.23 16.41
N MET A 83 7.51 0.17 17.15
CA MET A 83 7.38 -0.04 18.59
C MET A 83 5.97 -0.52 18.89
N GLU A 84 5.85 -1.67 19.53
CA GLU A 84 4.60 -2.16 20.11
C GLU A 84 4.60 -1.85 21.61
N ALA A 85 3.54 -1.18 22.07
CA ALA A 85 3.30 -0.89 23.47
C ALA A 85 2.15 -1.78 23.96
N ILE A 86 2.44 -2.68 24.89
CA ILE A 86 1.45 -3.58 25.49
C ILE A 86 1.09 -3.02 26.86
N VAL A 87 -0.15 -2.55 26.99
CA VAL A 87 -0.66 -1.96 28.23
C VAL A 87 -1.14 -3.06 29.16
N ASP A 88 -1.90 -4.00 28.61
CA ASP A 88 -2.48 -5.15 29.29
C ASP A 88 -2.77 -6.28 28.25
N PRO A 89 -3.29 -7.46 28.64
CA PRO A 89 -3.56 -8.54 27.70
C PRO A 89 -4.55 -8.22 26.58
N THR A 90 -5.41 -7.21 26.73
CA THR A 90 -6.45 -6.86 25.73
C THR A 90 -6.11 -5.60 24.93
N THR A 91 -5.20 -4.74 25.42
CA THR A 91 -4.91 -3.43 24.86
C THR A 91 -3.46 -3.29 24.44
N ARG A 92 -3.24 -2.99 23.15
CA ARG A 92 -1.91 -2.73 22.57
C ARG A 92 -1.94 -1.59 21.57
N GLY A 93 -0.86 -0.81 21.56
CA GLY A 93 -0.58 0.19 20.54
C GLY A 93 0.58 -0.25 19.65
N TYR A 94 0.56 0.15 18.37
CA TYR A 94 1.69 -0.07 17.46
C TYR A 94 1.93 1.18 16.60
N VAL A 95 3.19 1.61 16.56
CA VAL A 95 3.65 2.65 15.64
C VAL A 95 4.80 2.10 14.79
N GLU A 96 4.82 2.42 13.51
CA GLU A 96 5.85 2.04 12.55
C GLU A 96 6.22 3.22 11.65
N PHE A 97 7.51 3.38 11.38
CA PHE A 97 8.08 4.39 10.49
C PHE A 97 8.87 3.74 9.35
N ASP A 98 8.87 4.37 8.17
CA ASP A 98 9.94 4.23 7.17
C ASP A 98 10.55 5.59 6.84
N PHE A 99 11.49 5.62 5.89
CA PHE A 99 12.21 6.82 5.51
C PHE A 99 12.00 7.17 4.03
N ILE A 100 10.91 6.67 3.44
CA ILE A 100 10.64 6.83 2.02
C ILE A 100 10.10 8.22 1.71
N ASP A 101 10.77 8.86 0.76
CA ASP A 101 10.35 10.10 0.12
C ASP A 101 10.57 9.94 -1.39
N PHE A 102 9.49 9.75 -2.14
CA PHE A 102 9.57 9.52 -3.59
C PHE A 102 10.07 10.75 -4.36
N THR A 103 10.13 11.93 -3.74
CA THR A 103 10.72 13.12 -4.36
C THR A 103 12.25 13.12 -4.30
N LYS A 104 12.85 12.17 -3.56
CA LYS A 104 14.30 12.05 -3.38
C LYS A 104 14.79 10.72 -3.94
N ALA A 105 15.71 10.78 -4.91
CA ALA A 105 16.20 9.59 -5.59
C ALA A 105 17.17 8.76 -4.75
N SER A 106 18.10 9.42 -4.04
CA SER A 106 19.15 8.76 -3.23
C SER A 106 19.41 9.58 -1.96
N PRO A 107 18.40 9.77 -1.09
CA PRO A 107 18.54 10.64 0.07
C PRO A 107 19.57 10.05 1.03
N THR A 108 20.55 10.88 1.41
CA THR A 108 21.54 10.52 2.44
C THR A 108 21.05 11.06 3.78
N THR A 109 21.47 12.27 4.16
CA THR A 109 21.05 12.95 5.40
C THR A 109 19.65 13.58 5.30
N GLN A 110 19.05 13.61 4.11
CA GLN A 110 17.73 14.21 3.86
C GLN A 110 16.56 13.21 4.00
N MET A 111 16.83 12.00 4.50
CA MET A 111 15.80 11.03 4.85
C MET A 111 14.99 11.53 6.05
N VAL A 112 13.66 11.61 5.88
CA VAL A 112 12.75 12.03 6.95
C VAL A 112 11.86 10.85 7.35
N PRO A 113 11.63 10.61 8.66
CA PRO A 113 10.72 9.55 9.09
C PRO A 113 9.29 9.83 8.63
N ARG A 114 8.65 8.83 8.04
CA ARG A 114 7.25 8.83 7.66
C ARG A 114 6.49 7.80 8.49
N VAL A 115 5.41 8.22 9.15
CA VAL A 115 4.51 7.32 9.87
C VAL A 115 3.82 6.39 8.86
N ARG A 116 4.07 5.10 8.98
CA ARG A 116 3.41 4.04 8.22
C ARG A 116 2.21 3.50 8.98
N ILE A 117 2.42 3.00 10.18
CA ILE A 117 1.35 2.42 11.02
C ILE A 117 1.28 3.25 12.30
N ALA A 118 0.07 3.54 12.74
CA ALA A 118 -0.19 4.15 14.03
C ALA A 118 -1.60 3.72 14.46
N LYS A 119 -1.68 2.72 15.32
CA LYS A 119 -2.96 2.09 15.67
C LYS A 119 -3.01 1.63 17.12
N ILE A 120 -4.23 1.43 17.58
CA ILE A 120 -4.56 0.76 18.84
C ILE A 120 -5.43 -0.44 18.50
N ASP A 121 -5.08 -1.60 19.07
CA ASP A 121 -5.95 -2.77 19.08
C ASP A 121 -6.52 -2.96 20.49
N TYR A 122 -7.81 -3.30 20.55
CA TYR A 122 -8.54 -3.68 21.75
C TYR A 122 -9.28 -5.00 21.52
N ASP A 123 -8.96 -6.02 22.31
CA ASP A 123 -9.63 -7.32 22.29
C ASP A 123 -10.84 -7.30 23.25
N PHE A 124 -12.06 -7.25 22.71
CA PHE A 124 -13.29 -7.34 23.52
C PHE A 124 -13.49 -8.75 24.11
N SER A 125 -13.02 -9.76 23.38
CA SER A 125 -13.07 -11.18 23.71
C SER A 125 -11.97 -11.90 22.94
N GLU A 126 -11.83 -13.21 23.17
CA GLU A 126 -10.91 -14.07 22.41
C GLU A 126 -11.21 -14.09 20.90
N THR A 127 -12.46 -13.83 20.51
CA THR A 127 -12.92 -13.88 19.12
C THR A 127 -13.08 -12.51 18.48
N ARG A 128 -13.12 -11.41 19.24
CA ARG A 128 -13.45 -10.07 18.73
C ARG A 128 -12.40 -9.03 19.07
N ARG A 129 -11.91 -8.36 18.01
CA ARG A 129 -10.92 -7.28 18.10
C ARG A 129 -11.40 -6.03 17.38
N LEU A 130 -11.27 -4.88 18.03
CA LEU A 130 -11.33 -3.57 17.39
C LEU A 130 -9.93 -3.03 17.18
N THR A 131 -9.62 -2.60 15.96
CA THR A 131 -8.41 -1.87 15.62
C THR A 131 -8.79 -0.47 15.15
N VAL A 132 -8.21 0.57 15.73
CA VAL A 132 -8.44 1.97 15.31
C VAL A 132 -7.12 2.66 15.03
N GLY A 133 -7.01 3.30 13.86
CA GLY A 133 -5.85 4.09 13.47
C GLY A 133 -5.46 3.88 12.01
N GLN A 134 -4.21 4.22 11.67
CA GLN A 134 -3.65 3.96 10.35
C GLN A 134 -3.04 2.56 10.30
N ASP A 135 -3.62 1.68 9.50
CA ASP A 135 -3.16 0.30 9.29
C ASP A 135 -3.37 -0.13 7.82
N TRP A 136 -2.92 -1.31 7.46
CA TRP A 136 -3.23 -1.93 6.17
C TRP A 136 -4.73 -2.10 5.97
N ASP A 137 -5.23 -1.68 4.81
CA ASP A 137 -6.63 -1.86 4.44
C ASP A 137 -6.98 -3.35 4.31
N ILE A 138 -8.18 -3.73 4.78
CA ILE A 138 -8.65 -5.12 4.75
C ILE A 138 -9.03 -5.60 3.34
N PHE A 139 -9.10 -4.69 2.36
CA PHE A 139 -9.41 -5.00 0.97
C PHE A 139 -8.34 -5.86 0.29
N SER A 140 -7.06 -5.66 0.60
CA SER A 140 -5.95 -6.40 -0.03
C SER A 140 -4.97 -6.83 1.06
N PRO A 141 -5.25 -7.97 1.71
CA PRO A 141 -4.58 -8.34 2.96
C PRO A 141 -3.25 -9.08 2.74
N THR A 142 -2.88 -9.36 1.48
CA THR A 142 -1.74 -10.20 1.15
C THR A 142 -0.55 -9.39 0.65
N ASN A 143 0.66 -9.86 0.98
CA ASN A 143 1.91 -9.22 0.57
C ASN A 143 2.80 -10.22 -0.18
N THR A 144 3.48 -9.75 -1.23
CA THR A 144 4.41 -10.61 -1.99
C THR A 144 5.73 -10.82 -1.25
N SER A 145 6.44 -11.89 -1.62
CA SER A 145 7.81 -12.19 -1.22
C SER A 145 8.78 -11.42 -2.11
N THR A 146 9.26 -10.27 -1.63
CA THR A 146 10.19 -9.37 -2.34
C THR A 146 10.97 -8.54 -1.33
N TYR A 147 12.18 -8.10 -1.69
CA TYR A 147 12.94 -7.13 -0.91
C TYR A 147 12.62 -5.67 -1.28
N ASN A 148 11.91 -5.43 -2.39
CA ASN A 148 11.30 -4.13 -2.66
C ASN A 148 9.93 -4.03 -1.94
N TYR A 149 9.99 -3.90 -0.61
CA TYR A 149 8.85 -3.85 0.32
C TYR A 149 7.88 -2.68 0.07
N VAL A 150 8.35 -1.63 -0.60
CA VAL A 150 7.56 -0.43 -0.89
C VAL A 150 7.03 -0.46 -2.32
N GLY A 151 7.71 -1.13 -3.25
CA GLY A 151 7.22 -1.42 -4.61
C GLY A 151 6.73 -2.86 -4.73
N ASN A 152 5.89 -3.31 -3.79
CA ASN A 152 5.49 -4.71 -3.57
C ASN A 152 4.49 -5.25 -4.62
N ASN A 153 4.84 -5.17 -5.91
CA ASN A 153 3.93 -5.38 -7.05
C ASN A 153 2.71 -4.45 -7.06
N PHE A 154 2.81 -3.34 -6.32
CA PHE A 154 1.86 -2.24 -6.40
C PHE A 154 1.81 -1.69 -7.82
N GLN A 155 0.62 -1.32 -8.28
CA GLN A 155 0.34 -0.93 -9.66
C GLN A 155 0.57 -2.04 -10.68
N ALA A 156 0.91 -3.26 -10.24
CA ALA A 156 1.10 -4.45 -11.06
C ALA A 156 0.48 -5.65 -10.36
N GLY A 157 -0.74 -5.49 -9.82
CA GLY A 157 -1.56 -6.58 -9.30
C GLY A 157 -1.74 -6.61 -7.78
N ASN A 158 -0.81 -6.05 -7.00
CA ASN A 158 -1.06 -5.82 -5.57
C ASN A 158 -1.83 -4.51 -5.39
N SER A 159 -3.03 -4.58 -4.79
CA SER A 159 -3.91 -3.44 -4.60
C SER A 159 -3.83 -2.84 -3.20
N GLY A 160 -3.02 -3.43 -2.32
CA GLY A 160 -2.85 -3.06 -0.92
C GLY A 160 -2.37 -1.63 -0.72
N PHE A 161 -2.83 -1.02 0.35
CA PHE A 161 -2.47 0.34 0.76
C PHE A 161 -2.88 0.53 2.22
N MET A 162 -2.43 1.65 2.79
CA MET A 162 -2.65 1.97 4.19
C MET A 162 -3.77 2.99 4.32
N ARG A 163 -4.61 2.85 5.34
CA ARG A 163 -5.77 3.70 5.55
C ARG A 163 -5.95 3.97 7.05
N SER A 164 -6.36 5.19 7.38
CA SER A 164 -6.94 5.52 8.68
C SER A 164 -8.36 4.95 8.76
N GLN A 165 -8.56 3.98 9.65
CA GLN A 165 -9.76 3.15 9.69
C GLN A 165 -10.04 2.59 11.10
N ALA A 166 -11.30 2.23 11.32
CA ALA A 166 -11.73 1.38 12.42
C ALA A 166 -12.12 0.02 11.86
N ILE A 167 -11.48 -1.05 12.33
CA ILE A 167 -11.66 -2.43 11.86
C ILE A 167 -12.20 -3.27 13.02
N LEU A 168 -13.36 -3.90 12.82
CA LEU A 168 -13.85 -4.97 13.67
C LEU A 168 -13.47 -6.31 13.03
N THR A 169 -12.77 -7.15 13.78
CA THR A 169 -12.45 -8.53 13.41
C THR A 169 -13.22 -9.48 14.32
N ASP A 170 -13.94 -10.44 13.73
CA ASP A 170 -14.70 -11.48 14.43
C ASP A 170 -14.25 -12.86 13.92
N ARG A 171 -13.91 -13.78 14.83
CA ARG A 171 -13.39 -15.12 14.51
C ARG A 171 -14.31 -16.21 15.04
N HIS A 172 -14.67 -17.15 14.17
CA HIS A 172 -15.50 -18.32 14.49
C HIS A 172 -14.84 -19.59 13.95
N GLY A 173 -14.02 -20.23 14.78
CA GLY A 173 -13.17 -21.35 14.35
C GLY A 173 -12.18 -20.91 13.27
N ASP A 174 -12.21 -21.56 12.12
CA ASP A 174 -11.35 -21.25 10.97
C ASP A 174 -11.86 -20.08 10.11
N LEU A 175 -13.02 -19.51 10.43
CA LEU A 175 -13.58 -18.36 9.71
C LEU A 175 -13.21 -17.05 10.41
N GLU A 176 -12.59 -16.12 9.67
CA GLU A 176 -12.34 -14.75 10.09
C GLU A 176 -13.17 -13.78 9.23
N MET A 177 -13.99 -12.96 9.88
CA MET A 177 -14.74 -11.87 9.28
C MET A 177 -14.15 -10.53 9.72
N ARG A 178 -13.96 -9.61 8.79
CA ARG A 178 -13.46 -8.26 9.08
C ARG A 178 -14.37 -7.22 8.44
N TYR A 179 -14.64 -6.15 9.17
CA TYR A 179 -15.44 -5.01 8.72
C TYR A 179 -14.65 -3.74 9.01
N ALA A 180 -14.57 -2.82 8.05
CA ALA A 180 -13.85 -1.57 8.25
C ALA A 180 -14.64 -0.35 7.81
N LEU A 181 -14.55 0.72 8.62
CA LEU A 181 -14.93 2.08 8.28
C LEU A 181 -13.66 2.91 8.17
N GLY A 182 -13.39 3.48 7.00
CA GLY A 182 -12.13 4.16 6.73
C GLY A 182 -12.29 5.53 6.08
N MET A 183 -11.29 6.39 6.24
CA MET A 183 -11.20 7.62 5.46
C MET A 183 -11.01 7.30 3.99
N VAL A 184 -11.56 8.11 3.10
CA VAL A 184 -11.49 7.90 1.65
C VAL A 184 -10.06 7.78 1.12
N GLY A 185 -9.07 8.45 1.70
CA GLY A 185 -7.68 8.33 1.29
C GLY A 185 -6.81 9.25 2.13
N SER A 186 -5.55 9.40 1.74
CA SER A 186 -4.65 10.36 2.38
C SER A 186 -4.74 11.72 1.71
N ASN A 187 -4.70 12.77 2.53
CA ASN A 187 -4.43 14.12 2.08
C ASN A 187 -3.17 14.61 2.77
N ALA A 188 -2.10 14.68 2.00
CA ALA A 188 -0.81 15.18 2.44
C ALA A 188 -0.61 16.66 2.11
N THR A 189 -1.66 17.37 1.67
CA THR A 189 -1.58 18.79 1.33
C THR A 189 -1.94 19.68 2.53
N ALA A 190 -1.55 20.95 2.48
CA ALA A 190 -1.85 21.93 3.53
C ALA A 190 -3.33 22.35 3.58
N THR A 191 -4.16 21.89 2.63
CA THR A 191 -5.57 22.29 2.47
C THR A 191 -6.47 21.08 2.29
N ASN A 192 -7.77 21.23 2.53
CA ASN A 192 -8.73 20.15 2.25
C ASN A 192 -8.73 19.79 0.76
N ALA A 193 -8.50 18.52 0.44
CA ALA A 193 -8.59 17.97 -0.90
C ALA A 193 -10.01 17.43 -1.18
N ASP A 194 -10.21 16.83 -2.35
CA ASP A 194 -11.48 16.22 -2.76
C ASP A 194 -11.91 15.06 -1.84
N ILE A 195 -10.93 14.44 -1.18
CA ILE A 195 -11.11 13.34 -0.23
C ILE A 195 -11.85 13.81 1.03
N GLU A 196 -11.48 14.95 1.59
CA GLU A 196 -12.15 15.57 2.76
C GLU A 196 -13.55 16.07 2.45
N LYS A 197 -13.83 16.38 1.18
CA LYS A 197 -15.13 16.87 0.72
C LYS A 197 -16.11 15.74 0.44
N SER A 198 -15.64 14.50 0.46
CA SER A 198 -16.47 13.32 0.27
C SER A 198 -17.13 12.95 1.59
N ASP A 199 -18.47 12.99 1.63
CA ASP A 199 -19.23 12.84 2.88
C ASP A 199 -19.35 11.38 3.35
N LEU A 200 -18.99 10.41 2.50
CA LEU A 200 -19.10 8.98 2.79
C LEU A 200 -17.71 8.37 3.01
N PRO A 201 -17.48 7.69 4.15
CA PRO A 201 -16.25 6.92 4.35
C PRO A 201 -16.20 5.74 3.38
N THR A 202 -15.08 5.02 3.38
CA THR A 202 -15.01 3.71 2.77
C THR A 202 -15.59 2.66 3.72
N PHE A 203 -16.38 1.76 3.17
CA PHE A 203 -16.84 0.56 3.84
C PHE A 203 -16.12 -0.61 3.21
N ALA A 204 -15.45 -1.42 4.02
CA ALA A 204 -14.84 -2.66 3.56
C ALA A 204 -15.33 -3.85 4.38
N VAL A 205 -15.38 -5.00 3.73
CA VAL A 205 -15.66 -6.30 4.36
C VAL A 205 -14.69 -7.33 3.79
N ALA A 206 -14.19 -8.22 4.63
CA ALA A 206 -13.40 -9.36 4.22
C ALA A 206 -13.85 -10.62 4.97
N ALA A 207 -13.81 -11.76 4.29
CA ALA A 207 -14.06 -13.07 4.84
C ALA A 207 -12.90 -13.99 4.43
N ALA A 208 -12.27 -14.65 5.40
CA ALA A 208 -11.21 -15.61 5.16
C ALA A 208 -11.49 -16.92 5.90
N TYR A 209 -11.29 -18.04 5.22
CA TYR A 209 -11.38 -19.38 5.80
C TYR A 209 -10.00 -20.04 5.82
N GLY A 210 -9.65 -20.61 6.97
CA GLY A 210 -8.36 -21.24 7.24
C GLY A 210 -7.48 -20.43 8.20
N THR A 211 -6.34 -20.99 8.58
CA THR A 211 -5.48 -20.45 9.63
C THR A 211 -4.05 -20.25 9.14
N GLY A 212 -3.40 -19.19 9.63
CA GLY A 212 -2.03 -18.84 9.28
C GLY A 212 -1.81 -18.77 7.77
N MET A 213 -0.79 -19.49 7.28
CA MET A 213 -0.38 -19.57 5.87
C MET A 213 -1.20 -20.59 5.06
N ASN A 214 -2.35 -21.05 5.54
CA ASN A 214 -3.25 -21.95 4.84
C ASN A 214 -4.67 -21.37 4.86
N ARG A 215 -4.90 -20.32 4.07
CA ARG A 215 -6.19 -19.61 4.06
C ARG A 215 -6.55 -19.10 2.68
N VAL A 216 -7.85 -18.98 2.44
CA VAL A 216 -8.42 -18.36 1.25
C VAL A 216 -9.47 -17.36 1.69
N GLY A 217 -9.67 -16.30 0.91
CA GLY A 217 -10.65 -15.31 1.28
C GLY A 217 -11.07 -14.40 0.14
N VAL A 218 -12.08 -13.61 0.44
CA VAL A 218 -12.64 -12.58 -0.44
C VAL A 218 -12.81 -11.30 0.33
N SER A 219 -12.73 -10.18 -0.36
CA SER A 219 -12.92 -8.86 0.22
C SER A 219 -13.60 -7.92 -0.78
N ALA A 220 -14.27 -6.93 -0.22
CA ALA A 220 -14.92 -5.86 -0.96
C ALA A 220 -14.68 -4.54 -0.26
N ILE A 221 -14.56 -3.46 -1.04
CA ILE A 221 -14.52 -2.09 -0.54
C ILE A 221 -15.39 -1.21 -1.43
N GLY A 222 -16.04 -0.21 -0.84
CA GLY A 222 -16.85 0.74 -1.59
C GLY A 222 -16.99 2.10 -0.91
N SER A 223 -17.18 3.13 -1.72
CA SER A 223 -17.53 4.48 -1.28
C SER A 223 -18.12 5.30 -2.45
N ARG A 224 -18.41 6.57 -2.18
CA ARG A 224 -18.87 7.55 -3.17
C ARG A 224 -18.10 8.85 -2.99
N LEU A 225 -17.29 9.18 -3.99
CA LEU A 225 -16.39 10.34 -3.94
C LEU A 225 -17.00 11.53 -4.64
N LYS A 226 -16.64 12.73 -4.18
CA LYS A 226 -16.84 13.99 -4.91
C LYS A 226 -15.52 14.35 -5.59
N LEU A 227 -15.50 14.32 -6.91
CA LEU A 227 -14.33 14.70 -7.70
C LEU A 227 -14.58 16.07 -8.35
N ALA A 228 -13.61 16.98 -8.27
CA ALA A 228 -13.72 18.29 -8.87
C ALA A 228 -13.90 18.21 -10.40
N ASP A 229 -14.86 18.95 -10.94
CA ASP A 229 -15.19 18.97 -12.38
C ASP A 229 -14.47 20.07 -13.18
N GLY A 230 -13.61 20.84 -12.51
CA GLY A 230 -12.88 21.96 -13.10
C GLY A 230 -13.57 23.31 -12.94
N SER A 231 -14.81 23.35 -12.43
CA SER A 231 -15.46 24.61 -12.03
C SER A 231 -15.16 24.95 -10.55
N PRO A 232 -15.19 26.24 -10.14
CA PRO A 232 -14.81 26.66 -8.79
C PRO A 232 -15.60 26.01 -7.64
N ARG A 233 -16.79 25.47 -7.91
CA ARG A 233 -17.68 24.82 -6.93
C ARG A 233 -18.27 23.49 -7.41
N GLY A 234 -17.94 23.03 -8.61
CA GLY A 234 -18.56 21.85 -9.19
C GLY A 234 -17.83 20.58 -8.82
N TYR A 235 -18.63 19.62 -8.34
CA TYR A 235 -18.18 18.28 -8.03
C TYR A 235 -19.10 17.29 -8.72
N ALA A 236 -18.50 16.33 -9.40
CA ALA A 236 -19.23 15.17 -9.87
C ALA A 236 -19.08 14.03 -8.85
N SER A 237 -20.19 13.43 -8.49
CA SER A 237 -20.16 12.27 -7.61
C SER A 237 -19.88 10.98 -8.39
N ARG A 238 -18.95 10.16 -7.90
CA ARG A 238 -18.51 8.92 -8.55
C ARG A 238 -18.44 7.78 -7.56
N GLY A 239 -19.01 6.65 -7.95
CA GLY A 239 -18.88 5.40 -7.20
C GLY A 239 -17.45 4.86 -7.30
N VAL A 240 -16.92 4.44 -6.16
CA VAL A 240 -15.67 3.71 -6.05
C VAL A 240 -15.97 2.36 -5.45
N TYR A 241 -15.40 1.31 -6.04
CA TYR A 241 -15.51 -0.02 -5.47
C TYR A 241 -14.37 -0.93 -5.93
N GLY A 242 -14.10 -1.96 -5.12
CA GLY A 242 -13.19 -3.04 -5.43
C GLY A 242 -13.74 -4.36 -4.91
N LEU A 243 -13.44 -5.44 -5.63
CA LEU A 243 -13.62 -6.82 -5.20
C LEU A 243 -12.29 -7.54 -5.36
N SER A 244 -11.90 -8.33 -4.36
CA SER A 244 -10.68 -9.13 -4.39
C SER A 244 -10.92 -10.54 -3.86
N ALA A 245 -10.15 -11.49 -4.40
CA ALA A 245 -10.04 -12.84 -3.89
C ALA A 245 -8.55 -13.15 -3.69
N PHE A 246 -8.22 -13.77 -2.57
CA PHE A 246 -6.85 -14.05 -2.18
C PHE A 246 -6.68 -15.44 -1.60
N GLY A 247 -5.45 -15.95 -1.63
CA GLY A 247 -5.10 -17.24 -1.08
C GLY A 247 -3.64 -17.28 -0.64
N GLU A 248 -3.39 -17.95 0.47
CA GLU A 248 -2.07 -18.23 1.00
C GLU A 248 -1.99 -19.73 1.32
N LYS A 249 -0.91 -20.37 0.89
CA LYS A 249 -0.72 -21.81 1.08
C LYS A 249 0.72 -22.13 1.45
N SER A 250 0.92 -22.86 2.54
CA SER A 250 2.18 -23.55 2.83
C SER A 250 2.35 -24.73 1.89
N VAL A 251 3.50 -24.84 1.24
CA VAL A 251 3.85 -25.93 0.32
C VAL A 251 5.19 -26.48 0.74
N GLY A 252 5.16 -27.61 1.46
CA GLY A 252 6.34 -28.13 2.18
C GLY A 252 6.84 -27.10 3.19
N THR A 253 8.13 -26.76 3.11
CA THR A 253 8.78 -25.71 3.91
C THR A 253 8.65 -24.31 3.29
N GLY A 254 8.08 -24.21 2.09
CA GLY A 254 7.86 -22.94 1.39
C GLY A 254 6.43 -22.42 1.51
N SER A 255 6.16 -21.35 0.77
CA SER A 255 4.84 -20.74 0.71
C SER A 255 4.53 -20.14 -0.65
N ILE A 256 3.24 -20.14 -0.97
CA ILE A 256 2.65 -19.48 -2.14
C ILE A 256 1.57 -18.52 -1.67
N ARG A 257 1.48 -17.35 -2.29
CA ARG A 257 0.44 -16.35 -2.09
C ARG A 257 -0.06 -15.84 -3.43
N ALA A 258 -1.36 -15.61 -3.53
CA ALA A 258 -1.97 -15.05 -4.72
C ALA A 258 -3.12 -14.10 -4.36
N GLU A 259 -3.31 -13.10 -5.19
CA GLU A 259 -4.44 -12.17 -5.12
C GLU A 259 -4.89 -11.83 -6.53
N VAL A 260 -6.21 -11.70 -6.73
CA VAL A 260 -6.81 -11.14 -7.94
C VAL A 260 -7.88 -10.15 -7.56
N TYR A 261 -8.01 -9.06 -8.31
CA TYR A 261 -8.98 -8.02 -8.04
C TYR A 261 -9.61 -7.44 -9.30
N THR A 262 -10.78 -6.84 -9.14
CA THR A 262 -11.40 -5.92 -10.10
C THR A 262 -11.84 -4.67 -9.36
N SER A 263 -11.69 -3.50 -9.99
CA SER A 263 -12.08 -2.26 -9.33
C SER A 263 -12.57 -1.18 -10.29
N GLN A 264 -13.22 -0.16 -9.72
CA GLN A 264 -13.55 1.09 -10.39
C GLN A 264 -13.16 2.26 -9.49
N ASN A 265 -12.42 3.22 -10.05
CA ASN A 265 -12.03 4.47 -9.39
C ASN A 265 -11.28 4.25 -8.06
N LEU A 266 -10.70 3.08 -7.83
CA LEU A 266 -10.20 2.68 -6.52
C LEU A 266 -8.87 3.37 -6.17
N GLU A 267 -8.08 3.74 -7.18
CA GLU A 267 -6.86 4.54 -6.96
C GLU A 267 -7.18 5.89 -6.33
N ASN A 268 -8.36 6.47 -6.59
CA ASN A 268 -8.78 7.74 -5.97
C ASN A 268 -8.87 7.64 -4.45
N THR A 269 -8.88 6.43 -3.89
CA THR A 269 -8.92 6.18 -2.44
C THR A 269 -7.54 5.94 -1.82
N GLY A 270 -6.47 6.09 -2.61
CA GLY A 270 -5.10 5.78 -2.22
C GLY A 270 -4.70 4.31 -2.44
N SER A 271 -5.62 3.47 -2.92
CA SER A 271 -5.28 2.10 -3.33
C SER A 271 -4.30 2.09 -4.48
N LEU A 272 -3.41 1.10 -4.48
CA LEU A 272 -2.31 1.04 -5.45
C LEU A 272 -2.71 0.29 -6.73
N THR A 273 -3.94 0.52 -7.19
CA THR A 273 -4.52 0.03 -8.47
C THR A 273 -4.26 1.02 -9.61
N LEU A 274 -4.65 0.71 -10.84
CA LEU A 274 -4.54 1.63 -12.00
C LEU A 274 -5.82 2.45 -12.24
N SER A 275 -6.87 2.24 -11.43
CA SER A 275 -8.20 2.77 -11.67
C SER A 275 -8.39 4.19 -11.13
N ARG A 276 -7.69 5.18 -11.67
CA ARG A 276 -7.91 6.59 -11.28
C ARG A 276 -9.02 7.25 -12.11
N GLY A 277 -10.18 7.46 -11.49
CA GLY A 277 -11.31 8.19 -12.05
C GLY A 277 -11.16 9.71 -12.01
N ARG A 278 -12.01 10.39 -12.80
CA ARG A 278 -12.17 11.85 -12.85
C ARG A 278 -13.65 12.21 -12.77
N ALA A 279 -13.95 13.49 -12.56
CA ALA A 279 -15.32 13.97 -12.52
C ALA A 279 -16.12 13.57 -13.78
N ALA A 280 -15.55 13.61 -14.98
CA ALA A 280 -16.26 13.23 -16.21
C ALA A 280 -16.24 11.72 -16.52
N THR A 281 -15.28 10.96 -15.99
CA THR A 281 -14.99 9.60 -16.47
C THR A 281 -14.61 8.65 -15.35
N SER A 282 -15.27 7.50 -15.27
CA SER A 282 -14.84 6.40 -14.40
C SER A 282 -13.80 5.52 -15.10
N VAL A 283 -12.81 5.02 -14.36
CA VAL A 283 -11.80 4.08 -14.84
C VAL A 283 -11.97 2.75 -14.11
N ARG A 284 -11.94 1.64 -14.86
CA ARG A 284 -12.07 0.28 -14.36
C ARG A 284 -10.82 -0.52 -14.68
N ASP A 285 -10.31 -1.25 -13.72
CA ASP A 285 -9.15 -2.11 -13.90
C ASP A 285 -9.38 -3.52 -13.31
N VAL A 286 -8.50 -4.42 -13.72
CA VAL A 286 -8.30 -5.71 -13.08
C VAL A 286 -6.82 -5.95 -12.90
N GLY A 287 -6.48 -6.68 -11.86
CA GLY A 287 -5.12 -7.09 -11.64
C GLY A 287 -5.02 -8.29 -10.74
N GLY A 288 -3.80 -8.71 -10.49
CA GLY A 288 -3.49 -9.76 -9.54
C GLY A 288 -2.01 -10.10 -9.55
N PHE A 289 -1.59 -10.83 -8.54
CA PHE A 289 -0.24 -11.33 -8.43
C PHE A 289 -0.21 -12.78 -7.96
N LEU A 290 0.91 -13.43 -8.25
CA LEU A 290 1.35 -14.68 -7.66
C LEU A 290 2.72 -14.43 -7.02
N SER A 291 2.98 -15.03 -5.87
CA SER A 291 4.25 -14.95 -5.18
C SER A 291 4.58 -16.24 -4.46
N GLY A 292 5.85 -16.56 -4.35
CA GLY A 292 6.32 -17.68 -3.53
C GLY A 292 7.69 -17.43 -2.93
N LYS A 293 7.96 -18.13 -1.82
CA LYS A 293 9.29 -18.24 -1.21
C LYS A 293 9.50 -19.68 -0.78
N PHE A 294 10.61 -20.27 -1.18
CA PHE A 294 10.95 -21.66 -0.96
C PHE A 294 12.39 -21.74 -0.43
N PRO A 295 12.61 -22.31 0.77
CA PRO A 295 13.95 -22.59 1.22
C PRO A 295 14.57 -23.68 0.34
N LEU A 296 15.83 -23.47 -0.04
CA LEU A 296 16.63 -24.47 -0.76
C LEU A 296 17.37 -25.36 0.24
N ASP A 297 17.84 -24.75 1.33
CA ASP A 297 18.42 -25.40 2.51
C ASP A 297 18.19 -24.51 3.76
N GLU A 298 18.95 -24.72 4.84
CA GLU A 298 18.83 -23.96 6.09
C GLU A 298 19.19 -22.47 5.94
N ALA A 299 20.10 -22.16 5.03
CA ALA A 299 20.66 -20.83 4.82
C ALA A 299 20.08 -20.12 3.59
N TRP A 300 19.78 -20.86 2.52
CA TRP A 300 19.38 -20.32 1.23
C TRP A 300 17.87 -20.40 0.99
N SER A 301 17.30 -19.37 0.36
CA SER A 301 15.91 -19.35 -0.09
C SER A 301 15.77 -18.69 -1.45
N LEU A 302 14.97 -19.29 -2.33
CA LEU A 302 14.52 -18.69 -3.58
C LEU A 302 13.17 -18.03 -3.35
N PHE A 303 12.97 -16.83 -3.87
CA PHE A 303 11.68 -16.16 -3.86
C PHE A 303 11.37 -15.51 -5.20
N GLY A 304 10.10 -15.28 -5.45
CA GLY A 304 9.67 -14.57 -6.64
C GLY A 304 8.24 -14.09 -6.58
N THR A 305 7.92 -13.19 -7.49
CA THR A 305 6.56 -12.73 -7.72
C THR A 305 6.35 -12.32 -9.17
N ALA A 306 5.15 -12.54 -9.68
CA ALA A 306 4.70 -12.03 -10.96
C ALA A 306 3.33 -11.40 -10.74
N GLY A 307 3.15 -10.19 -11.25
CA GLY A 307 1.86 -9.51 -11.16
C GLY A 307 1.59 -8.64 -12.38
N LEU A 308 0.29 -8.39 -12.59
CA LEU A 308 -0.24 -7.63 -13.69
C LEU A 308 -1.41 -6.77 -13.21
N ALA A 309 -1.51 -5.55 -13.72
CA ALA A 309 -2.72 -4.74 -13.66
C ALA A 309 -3.02 -4.16 -15.05
N THR A 310 -4.31 -4.08 -15.41
CA THR A 310 -4.75 -3.56 -16.72
C THR A 310 -6.09 -2.83 -16.62
N VAL A 311 -6.14 -1.66 -17.24
CA VAL A 311 -7.36 -0.87 -17.38
C VAL A 311 -8.23 -1.44 -18.49
N ARG A 312 -9.49 -1.75 -18.17
CA ARG A 312 -10.46 -2.31 -19.12
C ARG A 312 -10.96 -1.27 -20.12
N ASN A 313 -11.24 -0.06 -19.66
CA ASN A 313 -11.73 1.04 -20.48
C ASN A 313 -10.62 2.08 -20.76
N LYS A 314 -9.59 1.67 -21.49
CA LYS A 314 -8.34 2.44 -21.71
C LYS A 314 -8.55 3.89 -22.18
N GLY A 315 -9.61 4.17 -22.95
CA GLY A 315 -9.96 5.52 -23.39
C GLY A 315 -10.28 6.51 -22.26
N ALA A 316 -10.71 6.01 -21.09
CA ALA A 316 -11.02 6.83 -19.92
C ALA A 316 -9.79 7.27 -19.12
N VAL A 317 -8.64 6.63 -19.33
CA VAL A 317 -7.37 6.97 -18.67
C VAL A 317 -6.95 8.38 -19.08
N SER A 318 -6.48 9.18 -18.11
CA SER A 318 -5.91 10.49 -18.39
C SER A 318 -4.57 10.35 -19.10
N ASN A 319 -4.14 11.42 -19.76
CA ASN A 319 -2.84 11.43 -20.41
C ASN A 319 -1.73 11.43 -19.33
N ALA A 320 -0.57 10.83 -19.65
CA ALA A 320 0.50 10.61 -18.66
C ALA A 320 1.31 11.87 -18.30
N SER A 321 1.13 12.97 -19.04
CA SER A 321 1.91 14.19 -18.82
C SER A 321 1.09 15.47 -18.95
N THR A 322 1.36 16.43 -18.08
CA THR A 322 1.15 17.86 -18.31
C THR A 322 2.45 18.48 -18.84
N LEU A 323 2.36 19.24 -19.93
CA LEU A 323 3.48 20.03 -20.45
C LEU A 323 3.55 21.34 -19.67
N THR A 324 4.60 21.51 -18.87
CA THR A 324 4.88 22.79 -18.19
C THR A 324 6.28 23.26 -18.59
N ALA A 325 6.37 24.40 -19.26
CA ALA A 325 7.64 25.04 -19.68
C ALA A 325 8.61 24.12 -20.45
N GLY A 326 8.11 23.29 -21.38
CA GLY A 326 8.94 22.40 -22.20
C GLY A 326 9.49 21.16 -21.48
N ARG A 327 9.19 20.98 -20.19
CA ARG A 327 9.43 19.74 -19.45
C ARG A 327 8.11 18.97 -19.30
N ARG A 328 8.14 17.68 -19.60
CA ARG A 328 7.02 16.75 -19.35
C ARG A 328 7.14 16.23 -17.93
N SER A 329 6.21 16.58 -17.05
CA SER A 329 6.09 15.94 -15.72
C SER A 329 5.16 14.74 -15.83
N PHE A 330 5.59 13.59 -15.33
CA PHE A 330 4.70 12.46 -15.07
C PHE A 330 4.10 12.67 -13.69
N ASP A 331 3.09 13.53 -13.63
CA ASP A 331 2.41 13.79 -12.37
C ASP A 331 1.43 12.65 -12.07
N ALA A 332 1.41 12.22 -10.81
CA ALA A 332 0.61 11.15 -10.23
C ALA A 332 1.00 9.70 -10.58
N THR A 333 0.86 8.87 -9.55
CA THR A 333 1.46 7.55 -9.41
C THR A 333 1.09 6.58 -10.55
N THR A 334 -0.09 6.73 -11.17
CA THR A 334 -0.63 5.83 -12.20
C THR A 334 -1.11 6.53 -13.48
N LEU A 335 -0.92 7.84 -13.63
CA LEU A 335 -1.48 8.55 -14.78
C LEU A 335 -0.92 7.99 -16.10
N GLY A 336 -1.81 7.82 -17.06
CA GLY A 336 -1.48 7.32 -18.39
C GLY A 336 -1.14 5.83 -18.47
N ILE A 337 -0.93 5.12 -17.35
CA ILE A 337 -0.68 3.67 -17.37
C ILE A 337 -1.98 2.93 -17.67
N THR A 338 -1.98 2.15 -18.75
CA THR A 338 -3.10 1.30 -19.16
C THR A 338 -2.87 -0.17 -18.84
N THR A 339 -1.61 -0.60 -18.76
CA THR A 339 -1.22 -1.94 -18.36
C THR A 339 0.15 -1.87 -17.70
N ASN A 340 0.36 -2.63 -16.65
CA ASN A 340 1.67 -2.75 -16.01
C ASN A 340 1.90 -4.18 -15.55
N VAL A 341 3.10 -4.68 -15.81
CA VAL A 341 3.53 -6.03 -15.46
C VAL A 341 4.84 -5.90 -14.70
N ALA A 342 4.90 -6.54 -13.53
CA ALA A 342 6.10 -6.61 -12.73
C ALA A 342 6.40 -8.08 -12.40
N VAL A 343 7.61 -8.53 -12.74
CA VAL A 343 8.11 -9.87 -12.40
C VAL A 343 9.40 -9.69 -11.61
N LYS A 344 9.54 -10.43 -10.51
CA LYS A 344 10.70 -10.40 -9.65
C LYS A 344 11.13 -11.81 -9.31
N LEU A 345 12.43 -12.04 -9.29
CA LEU A 345 13.05 -13.28 -8.89
C LEU A 345 14.28 -12.94 -8.07
N GLY A 346 14.45 -13.59 -6.93
CA GLY A 346 15.61 -13.34 -6.10
C GLY A 346 15.94 -14.49 -5.18
N ILE A 347 17.10 -14.35 -4.55
CA ILE A 347 17.66 -15.32 -3.63
C ILE A 347 18.10 -14.58 -2.37
N ASP A 348 17.88 -15.21 -1.21
CA ASP A 348 18.44 -14.74 0.05
C ASP A 348 19.27 -15.84 0.73
N HIS A 349 20.29 -15.39 1.45
CA HIS A 349 21.21 -16.21 2.21
C HIS A 349 21.29 -15.67 3.65
N LYS A 350 20.93 -16.50 4.62
CA LYS A 350 21.06 -16.17 6.05
C LYS A 350 22.53 -16.22 6.45
N LEU A 351 23.05 -15.08 6.89
CA LEU A 351 24.39 -14.93 7.48
C LEU A 351 24.35 -15.19 9.00
N SER A 352 23.21 -14.92 9.63
CA SER A 352 22.89 -15.28 11.02
C SER A 352 21.36 -15.40 11.18
N GLU A 353 20.88 -15.63 12.41
CA GLU A 353 19.44 -15.70 12.68
C GLU A 353 18.66 -14.44 12.28
N LYS A 354 19.31 -13.27 12.35
CA LYS A 354 18.68 -11.96 12.08
C LYS A 354 19.23 -11.25 10.86
N LEU A 355 20.37 -11.67 10.32
CA LEU A 355 21.04 -11.01 9.20
C LEU A 355 21.00 -11.90 7.96
N SER A 356 20.53 -11.34 6.85
CA SER A 356 20.56 -11.98 5.54
C SER A 356 21.21 -11.08 4.50
N TRP A 357 21.92 -11.69 3.56
CA TRP A 357 22.20 -11.10 2.26
C TRP A 357 21.06 -11.43 1.29
N PHE A 358 20.76 -10.54 0.36
CA PHE A 358 19.78 -10.79 -0.70
C PHE A 358 20.26 -10.25 -2.05
N THR A 359 19.72 -10.83 -3.12
CA THR A 359 19.75 -10.27 -4.48
C THR A 359 18.41 -10.51 -5.17
N GLU A 360 17.85 -9.49 -5.79
CA GLU A 360 16.58 -9.52 -6.51
C GLU A 360 16.75 -8.90 -7.89
N LEU A 361 16.32 -9.63 -8.93
CA LEU A 361 16.16 -9.12 -10.29
C LEU A 361 14.68 -8.87 -10.54
N SER A 362 14.34 -7.64 -10.92
CA SER A 362 13.00 -7.22 -11.32
C SER A 362 12.95 -6.85 -12.80
N ARG A 363 11.86 -7.20 -13.47
CA ARG A 363 11.51 -6.76 -14.81
C ARG A 363 10.16 -6.07 -14.80
N PHE A 364 10.12 -4.86 -15.34
CA PHE A 364 8.90 -4.08 -15.53
C PHE A 364 8.57 -3.98 -17.01
N ASN A 365 7.31 -4.16 -17.38
CA ASN A 365 6.79 -3.82 -18.70
C ASN A 365 5.50 -3.00 -18.52
N THR A 366 5.51 -1.75 -18.98
CA THR A 366 4.44 -0.78 -18.72
C THR A 366 3.92 -0.23 -20.04
N VAL A 367 2.61 -0.20 -20.23
CA VAL A 367 1.95 0.32 -21.42
C VAL A 367 1.23 1.61 -21.07
N PHE A 368 1.58 2.68 -21.76
CA PHE A 368 1.03 4.00 -21.58
C PHE A 368 0.05 4.34 -22.70
N LYS A 369 -0.98 5.12 -22.36
CA LYS A 369 -2.01 5.56 -23.31
C LYS A 369 -1.43 6.32 -24.50
N ASP A 370 -0.52 7.27 -24.24
CA ASP A 370 -0.03 8.21 -25.25
C ASP A 370 1.46 8.01 -25.61
N PHE A 371 2.15 7.10 -24.94
CA PHE A 371 3.62 6.96 -25.03
C PHE A 371 4.09 5.54 -25.38
N GLY A 372 3.16 4.67 -25.79
CA GLY A 372 3.49 3.29 -26.14
C GLY A 372 4.00 2.49 -24.94
N ASN A 373 5.05 1.70 -25.15
CA ASN A 373 5.52 0.74 -24.16
C ASN A 373 6.83 1.20 -23.51
N GLY A 374 7.00 0.85 -22.24
CA GLY A 374 8.21 0.96 -21.45
C GLY A 374 8.65 -0.42 -20.96
N HIS A 375 9.95 -0.65 -20.89
CA HIS A 375 10.49 -1.81 -20.19
C HIS A 375 11.81 -1.48 -19.50
N SER A 376 12.03 -2.08 -18.34
CA SER A 376 13.27 -1.90 -17.58
C SER A 376 13.58 -3.15 -16.75
N TYR A 377 14.86 -3.39 -16.52
CA TYR A 377 15.38 -4.37 -15.59
C TYR A 377 16.03 -3.65 -14.42
N VAL A 378 15.77 -4.14 -13.20
CA VAL A 378 16.34 -3.59 -11.96
C VAL A 378 16.97 -4.71 -11.17
N VAL A 379 18.19 -4.50 -10.68
CA VAL A 379 18.86 -5.38 -9.72
C VAL A 379 18.93 -4.66 -8.38
N ASP A 380 18.51 -5.32 -7.31
CA ASP A 380 18.65 -4.84 -5.92
C ASP A 380 19.41 -5.91 -5.13
N ALA A 381 20.54 -5.53 -4.54
CA ALA A 381 21.36 -6.44 -3.74
C ALA A 381 21.86 -5.74 -2.48
N GLY A 382 21.84 -6.46 -1.36
CA GLY A 382 22.18 -5.83 -0.09
C GLY A 382 22.06 -6.72 1.13
N LEU A 383 21.95 -6.06 2.28
CA LEU A 383 21.80 -6.68 3.58
C LEU A 383 20.43 -6.33 4.18
N PHE A 384 19.87 -7.30 4.88
CA PHE A 384 18.62 -7.20 5.62
C PHE A 384 18.84 -7.68 7.04
N LEU A 385 18.64 -6.80 8.01
CA LEU A 385 18.73 -7.10 9.43
C LEU A 385 17.33 -7.01 10.05
N SER A 386 16.77 -8.14 10.48
CA SER A 386 15.52 -8.17 11.24
C SER A 386 15.75 -7.72 12.68
N ILE A 387 14.84 -6.92 13.23
CA ILE A 387 14.88 -6.43 14.61
C ILE A 387 13.94 -7.26 15.47
#